data_AF-A0M0S6-F1
#
_entry.id   AF-A0M0S6-F1
#
_cell.length_a   1.000
_cell.length_b   1.000
_cell.length_c   1.000
_cell.angle_alpha   90.00
_cell.angle_beta   90.00
_cell.angle_gamma   90.00
#
_symmetry.space_group_name_H-M   'P 1'
#
loop_
_entity.id
_entity.type
_entity.pdbx_description
1 polymer ?
#
loop_
_entity_poly.entity_id
_entity_poly.type
_entity_poly.pdbx_seq_one_letter_code
_entity_poly.pdbx_strand_id
1 'polypeptide(L)'
;MRIKQLLFTTLLLVFFVNFSNAFAKDLNSVSLNNIEVTMEDTVPDTFSPVQGSEAVGLDEFPNLHPLVVHFPIALLLLAVLLQFIQLFTMSRTMDWVILLTVGAGFIGAYVAGTFVHPYTEGLTETAKKVLEQHDKYATWTIWSSAIAAVLKLGSLFLFKQKRWFEISVFLVLAFAGYSVGWAGHYGSQLVYIEGVGPQGQFLGDENGESHGEGGEHSH
;
A
#
# COMPACT_ATOMS: atom_id res chain seq x y z
N MET A 1 4.44 15.17 34.01
CA MET A 1 3.75 14.84 32.74
C MET A 1 4.34 15.57 31.52
N ARG A 2 4.63 16.88 31.59
CA ARG A 2 5.09 17.67 30.42
C ARG A 2 6.43 17.24 29.81
N ILE A 3 7.40 16.77 30.60
CA ILE A 3 8.72 16.33 30.10
C ILE A 3 8.63 15.02 29.29
N LYS A 4 7.86 14.04 29.75
CA LYS A 4 7.65 12.78 29.00
C LYS A 4 6.88 13.03 27.70
N GLN A 5 5.91 13.94 27.73
CA GLN A 5 5.19 14.39 26.54
C GLN A 5 6.14 15.11 25.57
N LEU A 6 6.94 16.07 26.04
CA LEU A 6 7.94 16.77 25.21
C LEU A 6 8.93 15.81 24.55
N LEU A 7 9.51 14.87 25.31
CA LEU A 7 10.44 13.88 24.76
C LEU A 7 9.78 13.00 23.69
N PHE A 8 8.54 12.57 23.93
CA PHE A 8 7.79 11.77 22.97
C PHE A 8 7.43 12.56 21.71
N THR A 9 6.95 13.80 21.84
CA THR A 9 6.62 14.66 20.69
C THR A 9 7.88 14.97 19.88
N THR A 10 9.00 15.25 20.54
CA THR A 10 10.28 15.47 19.87
C THR A 10 10.75 14.20 19.16
N LEU A 11 10.64 13.02 19.78
CA LEU A 11 11.01 11.76 19.15
C LEU A 11 10.13 11.44 17.94
N LEU A 12 8.82 11.68 18.04
CA LEU A 12 7.87 11.49 16.96
C LEU A 12 8.14 12.47 15.80
N LEU A 13 8.45 13.72 16.11
CA LEU A 13 8.75 14.75 15.11
C LEU A 13 10.08 14.47 14.43
N VAL A 14 11.10 14.03 15.19
CA VAL A 14 12.37 13.55 14.64
C VAL A 14 12.15 12.32 13.76
N PHE A 15 11.33 11.36 14.19
CA PHE A 15 10.99 10.19 13.37
C PHE A 15 10.26 10.60 12.09
N PHE A 16 9.26 11.48 12.18
CA PHE A 16 8.48 11.94 11.03
C PHE A 16 9.34 12.77 10.06
N VAL A 17 10.24 13.62 10.55
CA VAL A 17 11.19 14.36 9.71
C VAL A 17 12.20 13.42 9.08
N ASN A 18 12.75 12.45 9.82
CA ASN A 18 13.68 11.47 9.25
C ASN A 18 12.98 10.55 8.23
N PHE A 19 11.75 10.14 8.51
CA PHE A 19 10.94 9.34 7.59
C PHE A 19 10.59 10.15 6.35
N SER A 20 10.13 11.39 6.49
CA SER A 20 9.86 12.29 5.36
C SER A 20 11.13 12.58 4.56
N ASN A 21 12.29 12.71 5.20
CA ASN A 21 13.57 12.94 4.52
C ASN A 21 14.09 11.68 3.84
N ALA A 22 13.92 10.50 4.45
CA ALA A 22 14.25 9.22 3.85
C ALA A 22 13.34 8.96 2.64
N PHE A 23 12.05 9.24 2.78
CA PHE A 23 11.07 9.17 1.71
C PHE A 23 11.35 10.17 0.58
N ALA A 24 11.67 11.43 0.91
CA ALA A 24 12.06 12.43 -0.08
C ALA A 24 13.38 12.06 -0.79
N LYS A 25 14.32 11.45 -0.07
CA LYS A 25 15.55 10.90 -0.66
C LYS A 25 15.25 9.73 -1.59
N ASP A 26 14.30 8.87 -1.25
CA ASP A 26 13.89 7.75 -2.09
C ASP A 26 13.13 8.22 -3.34
N LEU A 27 12.28 9.26 -3.20
CA LEU A 27 11.65 9.92 -4.35
C LEU A 27 12.69 10.60 -5.26
N ASN A 28 13.69 11.26 -4.69
CA ASN A 28 14.77 11.89 -5.46
C ASN A 28 15.74 10.85 -6.06
N SER A 29 16.02 9.73 -5.39
CA SER A 29 16.87 8.68 -5.94
C SER A 29 16.19 7.97 -7.11
N VAL A 30 14.88 7.74 -7.03
CA VAL A 30 14.06 7.26 -8.15
C VAL A 30 14.04 8.30 -9.28
N SER A 31 13.95 9.59 -8.96
CA SER A 31 14.00 10.67 -9.97
C SER A 31 15.37 10.82 -10.64
N LEU A 32 16.48 10.55 -9.93
CA LEU A 32 17.85 10.68 -10.46
C LEU A 32 18.29 9.42 -11.22
N ASN A 33 17.92 8.23 -10.76
CA ASN A 33 18.20 6.97 -11.46
C ASN A 33 17.46 6.87 -12.81
N ASN A 34 16.33 7.57 -12.96
CA ASN A 34 15.62 7.68 -14.23
C ASN A 34 16.26 8.68 -15.22
N ILE A 35 17.25 9.47 -14.78
CA ILE A 35 18.03 10.37 -15.66
C ILE A 35 19.35 9.71 -16.09
N GLU A 36 19.84 8.72 -15.34
CA GLU A 36 21.09 7.99 -15.61
C GLU A 36 20.84 6.63 -16.30
N VAL A 37 19.91 6.58 -17.25
CA VAL A 37 19.80 5.50 -18.24
C VAL A 37 19.68 6.11 -19.62
N THR A 38 20.75 6.75 -20.07
CA THR A 38 21.07 6.89 -21.49
C THR A 38 22.55 7.21 -21.54
N MET A 39 23.34 6.29 -22.11
CA MET A 39 24.62 6.47 -22.82
C MET A 39 25.47 5.21 -22.58
N GLU A 40 25.12 4.10 -23.22
CA GLU A 40 26.14 3.16 -23.68
C GLU A 40 26.00 3.01 -25.20
N ASP A 41 27.16 3.22 -25.81
CA ASP A 41 27.45 3.61 -27.18
C ASP A 41 27.13 2.51 -28.21
N THR A 42 26.35 2.82 -29.25
CA THR A 42 26.49 2.23 -30.60
C THR A 42 25.64 2.97 -31.65
N VAL A 43 26.29 3.75 -32.51
CA VAL A 43 25.80 4.30 -33.79
C VAL A 43 26.45 3.43 -34.90
N PRO A 44 25.81 3.04 -36.05
CA PRO A 44 25.08 3.91 -37.01
C PRO A 44 23.80 3.25 -37.61
N ASP A 45 22.88 3.86 -38.37
CA ASP A 45 22.79 5.05 -39.21
C ASP A 45 21.28 5.40 -39.39
N THR A 46 20.98 6.63 -39.81
CA THR A 46 19.70 7.17 -40.35
C THR A 46 19.00 8.20 -39.43
N PHE A 47 19.35 9.46 -39.67
CA PHE A 47 18.65 10.64 -39.16
C PHE A 47 17.29 10.83 -39.85
N SER A 48 16.26 11.11 -39.05
CA SER A 48 15.12 11.97 -39.42
C SER A 48 14.76 12.83 -38.22
N PRO A 49 14.59 14.16 -38.37
CA PRO A 49 14.26 15.02 -37.23
C PRO A 49 12.74 15.08 -37.09
N VAL A 50 12.19 14.57 -35.98
CA VAL A 50 10.80 14.87 -35.58
C VAL A 50 10.84 15.66 -34.28
N GLN A 51 10.40 16.91 -34.41
CA GLN A 51 10.05 17.84 -33.35
C GLN A 51 8.94 17.27 -32.48
N GLY A 52 9.06 17.46 -31.17
CA GLY A 52 7.95 17.22 -30.24
C GLY A 52 8.42 17.19 -28.80
N SER A 53 8.37 18.34 -28.13
CA SER A 53 8.40 18.39 -26.67
C SER A 53 7.11 17.76 -26.14
N GLU A 54 7.12 16.46 -25.89
CA GLU A 54 6.03 15.83 -25.16
C GLU A 54 6.43 15.76 -23.70
N ALA A 55 5.85 16.65 -22.89
CA ALA A 55 5.87 16.49 -21.46
C ALA A 55 5.11 15.19 -21.14
N VAL A 56 5.87 14.14 -20.89
CA VAL A 56 5.40 12.83 -20.44
C VAL A 56 4.41 13.01 -19.28
N GLY A 57 3.18 12.53 -19.47
CA GLY A 57 2.12 12.58 -18.46
C GLY A 57 2.48 11.76 -17.23
N LEU A 58 1.90 12.09 -16.07
CA LEU A 58 2.14 11.33 -14.82
C LEU A 58 1.66 9.86 -14.92
N ASP A 59 0.91 9.57 -15.97
CA ASP A 59 0.35 8.31 -16.42
C ASP A 59 1.40 7.35 -17.02
N GLU A 60 2.60 7.84 -17.38
CA GLU A 60 3.68 7.03 -17.96
C GLU A 60 4.66 6.49 -16.90
N PHE A 61 4.45 6.81 -15.62
CA PHE A 61 5.29 6.32 -14.52
C PHE A 61 4.68 5.09 -13.84
N PRO A 62 5.17 3.86 -14.11
CA PRO A 62 4.71 2.63 -13.47
C PRO A 62 4.93 2.59 -11.94
N ASN A 63 5.73 3.52 -11.39
CA ASN A 63 6.11 3.57 -9.98
C ASN A 63 5.29 4.55 -9.10
N LEU A 64 4.43 5.39 -9.69
CA LEU A 64 3.48 6.21 -8.92
C LEU A 64 2.26 5.39 -8.47
N HIS A 65 1.88 4.41 -9.29
CA HIS A 65 0.73 3.56 -9.06
C HIS A 65 0.84 2.69 -7.79
N PRO A 66 1.98 2.02 -7.50
CA PRO A 66 2.17 1.29 -6.25
C PRO A 66 2.11 2.19 -5.01
N LEU A 67 2.55 3.45 -5.12
CA LEU A 67 2.56 4.40 -4.01
C LEU A 67 1.14 4.74 -3.57
N VAL A 68 0.22 5.04 -4.51
CA VAL A 68 -1.17 5.41 -4.18
C VAL A 68 -1.93 4.26 -3.52
N VAL A 69 -1.63 3.01 -3.90
CA VAL A 69 -2.36 1.82 -3.39
C VAL A 69 -1.70 1.16 -2.17
N HIS A 70 -0.39 1.31 -1.96
CA HIS A 70 0.31 0.78 -0.76
C HIS A 70 0.43 1.80 0.38
N PHE A 71 0.39 3.10 0.08
CA PHE A 71 0.42 4.15 1.11
C PHE A 71 -0.71 4.04 2.15
N PRO A 72 -1.96 3.66 1.80
CA PRO A 72 -3.03 3.42 2.78
C PRO A 72 -2.67 2.33 3.80
N ILE A 73 -1.97 1.27 3.37
CA ILE A 73 -1.57 0.15 4.23
C ILE A 73 -0.63 0.66 5.34
N ALA A 74 0.40 1.41 4.94
CA ALA A 74 1.37 1.98 5.88
C ALA A 74 0.71 2.95 6.86
N LEU A 75 -0.20 3.82 6.39
CA LEU A 75 -0.92 4.76 7.24
C LEU A 75 -1.83 4.06 8.25
N LEU A 76 -2.58 3.04 7.84
CA LEU A 76 -3.48 2.34 8.75
C LEU A 76 -2.70 1.56 9.82
N LEU A 77 -1.60 0.90 9.45
CA LEU A 77 -0.72 0.23 10.42
C LEU A 77 -0.05 1.24 11.38
N LEU A 78 0.38 2.40 10.86
CA LEU A 78 0.91 3.48 11.69
C LEU A 78 -0.16 4.00 12.67
N ALA A 79 -1.39 4.15 12.21
CA ALA A 79 -2.50 4.58 13.05
C ALA A 79 -2.75 3.58 14.19
N VAL A 80 -2.65 2.26 13.94
CA VAL A 80 -2.76 1.22 14.99
C VAL A 80 -1.67 1.40 16.04
N LEU A 81 -0.42 1.59 15.60
CA LEU A 81 0.70 1.80 16.51
C LEU A 81 0.54 3.07 17.34
N LEU A 82 0.15 4.18 16.71
CA LEU A 82 -0.08 5.45 17.41
C LEU A 82 -1.24 5.33 18.42
N GLN A 83 -2.33 4.66 18.04
CA GLN A 83 -3.47 4.41 18.92
C GLN A 83 -3.09 3.51 20.11
N PHE A 84 -2.23 2.52 19.90
CA PHE A 84 -1.67 1.71 20.99
C PHE A 84 -0.86 2.56 21.97
N ILE A 85 0.03 3.43 21.47
CA ILE A 85 0.81 4.36 22.30
C ILE A 85 -0.10 5.35 23.05
N GLN A 86 -1.20 5.78 22.41
CA GLN A 86 -2.18 6.68 23.00
C GLN A 86 -2.87 6.07 24.23
N LEU A 87 -3.04 4.74 24.29
CA LEU A 87 -3.56 4.07 25.49
C LEU A 87 -2.73 4.37 26.75
N PHE A 88 -1.43 4.64 26.60
CA PHE A 88 -0.55 4.98 27.72
C PHE A 88 -0.36 6.49 27.89
N THR A 89 -0.36 7.25 26.79
CA THR A 89 -0.01 8.67 26.80
C THR A 89 -1.22 9.57 27.11
N MET A 90 -2.41 9.21 26.64
CA MET A 90 -3.66 9.98 26.76
C MET A 90 -3.44 11.48 26.55
N SER A 91 -2.92 11.84 25.37
CA SER A 91 -2.66 13.22 25.02
C SER A 91 -3.58 13.69 23.90
N ARG A 92 -4.06 14.93 24.00
CA ARG A 92 -4.98 15.51 23.00
C ARG A 92 -4.34 15.75 21.65
N THR A 93 -3.04 16.03 21.62
CA THR A 93 -2.29 16.18 20.37
C THR A 93 -2.26 14.88 19.59
N MET A 94 -2.03 13.74 20.27
CA MET A 94 -2.01 12.43 19.62
C MET A 94 -3.36 12.04 19.01
N ASP A 95 -4.48 12.44 19.62
CA ASP A 95 -5.79 12.15 19.04
C ASP A 95 -5.98 12.78 17.66
N TRP A 96 -5.51 14.02 17.47
CA TRP A 96 -5.53 14.68 16.17
C TRP A 96 -4.60 13.99 15.17
N VAL A 97 -3.39 13.62 15.59
CA VAL A 97 -2.45 12.90 14.73
C VAL A 97 -3.03 11.55 14.29
N ILE A 98 -3.61 10.80 15.22
CA ILE A 98 -4.25 9.51 14.93
C ILE A 98 -5.45 9.70 14.01
N LEU A 99 -6.30 10.70 14.27
CA LEU A 99 -7.46 11.00 13.42
C LEU A 99 -7.04 11.33 11.99
N LEU A 100 -6.03 12.18 11.81
CA LEU A 100 -5.51 12.53 10.48
C LEU A 100 -4.88 11.31 9.80
N THR A 101 -4.14 10.49 10.54
CA THR A 101 -3.47 9.29 10.01
C THR A 101 -4.50 8.25 9.56
N VAL A 102 -5.48 7.91 10.40
CA VAL A 102 -6.55 6.96 10.04
C VAL A 102 -7.47 7.52 8.96
N GLY A 103 -7.73 8.83 8.99
CA GLY A 103 -8.55 9.50 7.98
C GLY A 103 -7.89 9.48 6.60
N ALA A 104 -6.59 9.81 6.52
CA ALA A 104 -5.82 9.71 5.27
C ALA A 104 -5.71 8.25 4.80
N GLY A 105 -5.48 7.30 5.70
CA GLY A 105 -5.45 5.87 5.38
C GLY A 105 -6.79 5.36 4.84
N PHE A 106 -7.91 5.74 5.46
CA PHE A 106 -9.26 5.42 4.98
C PHE A 106 -9.55 6.01 3.60
N ILE A 107 -9.30 7.30 3.41
CA ILE A 107 -9.52 7.97 2.11
C ILE A 107 -8.69 7.29 1.03
N GLY A 108 -7.41 7.03 1.31
CA GLY A 108 -6.53 6.35 0.36
C GLY A 108 -7.00 4.94 0.03
N ALA A 109 -7.43 4.15 1.02
CA ALA A 109 -7.98 2.81 0.80
C ALA A 109 -9.30 2.85 0.00
N TYR A 110 -10.17 3.81 0.29
CA TYR A 110 -11.43 3.99 -0.45
C TYR A 110 -11.19 4.37 -1.90
N VAL A 111 -10.26 5.30 -2.16
CA VAL A 111 -9.87 5.70 -3.52
C VAL A 111 -9.25 4.52 -4.26
N ALA A 112 -8.32 3.80 -3.63
CA ALA A 112 -7.70 2.61 -4.23
C ALA A 112 -8.76 1.55 -4.60
N GLY A 113 -9.70 1.25 -3.70
CA GLY A 113 -10.73 0.24 -3.93
C GLY A 113 -11.81 0.63 -4.94
N THR A 114 -11.97 1.92 -5.26
CA THR A 114 -13.06 2.41 -6.16
C THR A 114 -12.56 2.78 -7.55
N PHE A 115 -11.35 3.35 -7.65
CA PHE A 115 -10.84 3.91 -8.91
C PHE A 115 -9.77 3.04 -9.57
N VAL A 116 -9.21 2.06 -8.87
CA VAL A 116 -8.18 1.15 -9.37
C VAL A 116 -8.76 -0.25 -9.46
N HIS A 117 -9.66 -0.48 -10.41
CA HIS A 117 -10.18 -1.82 -10.69
C HIS A 117 -9.30 -2.53 -11.73
N PRO A 118 -8.72 -3.69 -11.41
CA PRO A 118 -8.05 -4.51 -12.41
C PRO A 118 -9.07 -5.10 -13.38
N TYR A 119 -8.72 -5.20 -14.66
CA TYR A 119 -9.46 -5.99 -15.63
C TYR A 119 -9.29 -7.48 -15.29
N THR A 120 -10.38 -8.16 -14.94
CA THR A 120 -10.36 -9.54 -14.40
C THR A 120 -10.98 -10.56 -15.36
N GLU A 121 -11.03 -10.25 -16.65
CA GLU A 121 -11.50 -11.19 -17.68
C GLU A 121 -10.41 -12.24 -17.96
N GLY A 122 -10.77 -13.53 -17.94
CA GLY A 122 -9.86 -14.64 -18.26
C GLY A 122 -9.08 -15.27 -17.09
N LEU A 123 -9.36 -14.90 -15.84
CA LEU A 123 -8.68 -15.47 -14.67
C LEU A 123 -8.97 -16.96 -14.47
N THR A 124 -7.96 -17.71 -13.99
CA THR A 124 -8.12 -19.10 -13.52
C THR A 124 -9.08 -19.14 -12.32
N GLU A 125 -9.72 -20.29 -12.09
CA GLU A 125 -10.62 -20.46 -10.92
C GLU A 125 -9.90 -20.28 -9.58
N THR A 126 -8.60 -20.55 -9.52
CA THR A 126 -7.77 -20.31 -8.33
C THR A 126 -7.53 -18.81 -8.12
N ALA A 127 -7.12 -18.08 -9.17
CA ALA A 127 -6.91 -16.64 -9.12
C ALA A 127 -8.16 -15.87 -8.71
N LYS A 128 -9.35 -16.27 -9.21
CA LYS A 128 -10.63 -15.68 -8.80
C LYS A 128 -10.91 -15.84 -7.30
N LYS A 129 -10.62 -17.00 -6.72
CA LYS A 129 -10.84 -17.24 -5.28
C LYS A 129 -9.89 -16.41 -4.43
N VAL A 130 -8.64 -16.25 -4.84
CA VAL A 130 -7.66 -15.39 -4.15
C VAL A 130 -8.10 -13.93 -4.25
N LEU A 131 -8.56 -13.49 -5.41
CA LEU A 131 -9.10 -12.15 -5.62
C LEU A 131 -10.32 -11.87 -4.75
N GLU A 132 -11.24 -12.82 -4.65
CA GLU A 132 -12.41 -12.69 -3.77
C GLU A 132 -11.98 -12.52 -2.29
N GLN A 133 -10.95 -13.24 -1.83
CA GLN A 133 -10.41 -13.02 -0.49
C GLN A 133 -9.77 -11.64 -0.38
N HIS A 134 -8.96 -11.21 -1.35
CA HIS A 134 -8.38 -9.87 -1.37
C HIS A 134 -9.46 -8.79 -1.23
N ASP A 135 -10.50 -8.83 -2.04
CA ASP A 135 -11.59 -7.86 -2.06
C ASP A 135 -12.39 -7.86 -0.75
N LYS A 136 -12.62 -9.05 -0.18
CA LYS A 136 -13.29 -9.19 1.11
C LYS A 136 -12.50 -8.49 2.22
N TYR A 137 -11.20 -8.74 2.31
CA TYR A 137 -10.34 -8.12 3.31
C TYR A 137 -10.17 -6.62 3.07
N ALA A 138 -10.04 -6.18 1.81
CA ALA A 138 -10.01 -4.77 1.44
C ALA A 138 -11.29 -4.04 1.85
N THR A 139 -12.45 -4.65 1.62
CA THR A 139 -13.76 -4.14 2.05
C THR A 139 -13.82 -4.01 3.57
N TRP A 140 -13.38 -5.05 4.30
CA TRP A 140 -13.31 -4.99 5.76
C TRP A 140 -12.39 -3.87 6.25
N THR A 141 -11.25 -3.64 5.59
CA THR A 141 -10.36 -2.52 5.89
C THR A 141 -11.05 -1.16 5.72
N ILE A 142 -11.75 -0.94 4.60
CA ILE A 142 -12.45 0.32 4.33
C ILE A 142 -13.51 0.59 5.43
N TRP A 143 -14.37 -0.38 5.71
CA TRP A 143 -15.44 -0.20 6.71
C TRP A 143 -14.89 -0.04 8.13
N SER A 144 -13.93 -0.86 8.54
CA SER A 144 -13.36 -0.77 9.89
C SER A 144 -12.54 0.50 10.10
N SER A 145 -11.78 0.95 9.11
CA SER A 145 -11.05 2.23 9.18
C SER A 145 -11.99 3.43 9.19
N ALA A 146 -13.12 3.39 8.46
CA ALA A 146 -14.17 4.42 8.55
C ALA A 146 -14.78 4.49 9.95
N ILE A 147 -15.17 3.34 10.52
CA ILE A 147 -15.72 3.26 11.89
C ILE A 147 -14.69 3.76 12.89
N ALA A 148 -13.42 3.34 12.76
CA ALA A 148 -12.32 3.82 13.59
C ALA A 148 -12.16 5.34 13.53
N ALA A 149 -12.23 5.95 12.34
CA ALA A 149 -12.14 7.40 12.17
C ALA A 149 -13.31 8.13 12.87
N VAL A 150 -14.54 7.63 12.70
CA VAL A 150 -15.74 8.18 13.37
C VAL A 150 -15.64 8.03 14.89
N LEU A 151 -15.22 6.86 15.38
CA LEU A 151 -15.00 6.64 16.81
C LEU A 151 -13.93 7.59 17.34
N LYS A 152 -12.80 7.76 16.62
CA LYS A 152 -11.75 8.68 17.04
C LYS A 152 -12.23 10.13 17.10
N LEU A 153 -13.04 10.55 16.13
CA LEU A 153 -13.71 11.84 16.14
C LEU A 153 -14.63 11.98 17.37
N GLY A 154 -15.41 10.95 17.68
CA GLY A 154 -16.23 10.87 18.90
C GLY A 154 -15.40 10.99 20.18
N SER A 155 -14.19 10.40 20.24
CA SER A 155 -13.31 10.52 21.40
C SER A 155 -12.89 11.97 21.64
N LEU A 156 -12.56 12.70 20.57
CA LEU A 156 -12.12 14.10 20.61
C LEU A 156 -13.21 15.05 21.13
N PHE A 157 -14.45 14.87 20.70
CA PHE A 157 -15.54 15.83 20.96
C PHE A 157 -16.49 15.40 22.09
N LEU A 158 -16.81 14.11 22.20
CA LEU A 158 -17.86 13.61 23.10
C LEU A 158 -17.29 12.99 24.38
N PHE A 159 -16.27 12.14 24.25
CA PHE A 159 -15.81 11.29 25.36
C PHE A 159 -14.53 11.79 26.05
N LYS A 160 -13.89 12.87 25.56
CA LYS A 160 -12.75 13.56 26.20
C LYS A 160 -11.66 12.58 26.71
N GLN A 161 -11.26 11.61 25.90
CA GLN A 161 -10.20 10.61 26.21
C GLN A 161 -10.50 9.65 27.36
N LYS A 162 -11.76 9.22 27.52
CA LYS A 162 -12.09 8.11 28.43
C LYS A 162 -11.32 6.85 28.01
N ARG A 163 -10.55 6.28 28.93
CA ARG A 163 -9.66 5.14 28.66
C ARG A 163 -10.37 3.91 28.08
N TRP A 164 -11.58 3.61 28.55
CA TRP A 164 -12.38 2.50 28.01
C TRP A 164 -12.78 2.73 26.54
N PHE A 165 -13.06 3.98 26.17
CA PHE A 165 -13.45 4.35 24.81
C PHE A 165 -12.25 4.28 23.86
N GLU A 166 -11.09 4.74 24.30
CA GLU A 166 -9.83 4.61 23.54
C GLU A 166 -9.41 3.15 23.32
N ILE A 167 -9.72 2.26 24.26
CA ILE A 167 -9.56 0.81 24.07
C ILE A 167 -10.50 0.30 22.97
N SER A 168 -11.77 0.74 22.96
CA SER A 168 -12.70 0.39 21.88
C SER A 168 -12.21 0.88 20.52
N VAL A 169 -11.70 2.12 20.44
CA VAL A 169 -11.09 2.65 19.21
C VAL A 169 -9.90 1.79 18.77
N PHE A 170 -9.02 1.43 19.72
CA PHE A 170 -7.87 0.57 19.44
C PHE A 170 -8.28 -0.80 18.88
N LEU A 171 -9.30 -1.45 19.45
CA LEU A 171 -9.77 -2.75 18.97
C LEU A 171 -10.28 -2.68 17.52
N VAL A 172 -11.03 -1.64 17.18
CA VAL A 172 -11.52 -1.43 15.80
C VAL A 172 -10.35 -1.13 14.85
N LEU A 173 -9.40 -0.29 15.26
CA LEU A 173 -8.20 -0.01 14.47
C LEU A 173 -7.34 -1.27 14.27
N ALA A 174 -7.15 -2.07 15.32
CA ALA A 174 -6.39 -3.31 15.26
C ALA A 174 -7.03 -4.31 14.29
N PHE A 175 -8.37 -4.38 14.26
CA PHE A 175 -9.09 -5.15 13.25
C PHE A 175 -8.84 -4.60 11.83
N ALA A 176 -8.86 -3.28 11.64
CA ALA A 176 -8.52 -2.66 10.34
C ALA A 176 -7.08 -2.99 9.91
N GLY A 177 -6.13 -2.96 10.84
CA GLY A 177 -4.73 -3.34 10.62
C GLY A 177 -4.57 -4.81 10.25
N TYR A 178 -5.31 -5.70 10.93
CA TYR A 178 -5.35 -7.11 10.59
C TYR A 178 -5.93 -7.33 9.18
N SER A 179 -7.06 -6.72 8.87
CA SER A 179 -7.70 -6.84 7.56
C SER A 179 -6.82 -6.34 6.43
N VAL A 180 -6.14 -5.20 6.61
CA VAL A 180 -5.28 -4.65 5.55
C VAL A 180 -4.02 -5.48 5.33
N GLY A 181 -3.48 -6.09 6.38
CA GLY A 181 -2.36 -7.03 6.26
C GLY A 181 -2.73 -8.27 5.42
N TRP A 182 -3.93 -8.82 5.64
CA TRP A 182 -4.43 -9.94 4.84
C TRP A 182 -4.78 -9.55 3.41
N ALA A 183 -5.38 -8.37 3.19
CA ALA A 183 -5.58 -7.85 1.84
C ALA A 183 -4.24 -7.74 1.09
N GLY A 184 -3.21 -7.19 1.73
CA GLY A 184 -1.85 -7.13 1.17
C GLY A 184 -1.26 -8.51 0.88
N HIS A 185 -1.47 -9.49 1.77
CA HIS A 185 -1.01 -10.87 1.56
C HIS A 185 -1.63 -11.49 0.29
N TYR A 186 -2.96 -11.46 0.16
CA TYR A 186 -3.63 -11.97 -1.05
C TYR A 186 -3.29 -11.15 -2.29
N GLY A 187 -3.07 -9.83 -2.15
CA GLY A 187 -2.61 -8.98 -3.24
C GLY A 187 -1.24 -9.40 -3.77
N SER A 188 -0.30 -9.73 -2.87
CA SER A 188 1.01 -10.24 -3.27
C SER A 188 0.92 -11.62 -3.94
N GLN A 189 0.03 -12.50 -3.45
CA GLN A 189 -0.21 -13.80 -4.08
C GLN A 189 -0.78 -13.65 -5.49
N LEU A 190 -1.71 -12.72 -5.70
CA LEU A 190 -2.27 -12.44 -7.03
C LEU A 190 -1.18 -12.03 -8.01
N VAL A 191 -0.28 -11.14 -7.62
CA VAL A 191 0.79 -10.65 -8.50
C VAL A 191 1.87 -11.72 -8.76
N TYR A 192 2.37 -12.35 -7.70
CA TYR A 192 3.57 -13.21 -7.80
C TYR A 192 3.28 -14.69 -8.10
N ILE A 193 2.08 -15.19 -7.78
CA ILE A 193 1.73 -16.61 -7.97
C ILE A 193 0.72 -16.76 -9.11
N GLU A 194 -0.34 -15.95 -9.09
CA GLU A 194 -1.43 -16.05 -10.07
C GLU A 194 -1.19 -15.20 -11.33
N GLY A 195 -0.13 -14.38 -11.34
CA GLY A 195 0.22 -13.53 -12.50
C GLY A 195 -0.82 -12.47 -12.82
N VAL A 196 -1.55 -11.96 -11.82
CA VAL A 196 -2.61 -10.96 -11.96
C VAL A 196 -2.11 -9.60 -11.47
N GLY A 197 -1.90 -8.66 -12.39
CA GLY A 197 -1.50 -7.28 -12.09
C GLY A 197 -0.69 -6.63 -13.21
N PRO A 198 -0.22 -5.38 -13.06
CA PRO A 198 0.56 -4.69 -14.10
C PRO A 198 1.91 -5.35 -14.39
N GLN A 199 2.43 -6.15 -13.44
CA GLN A 199 3.63 -6.99 -13.62
C GLN A 199 3.26 -8.43 -14.05
N GLY A 200 1.97 -8.79 -13.97
CA GLY A 200 1.43 -10.09 -14.30
C GLY A 200 0.83 -10.08 -15.70
N GLN A 201 1.68 -10.28 -16.71
CA GLN A 201 1.22 -10.91 -17.94
C GLN A 201 0.91 -12.36 -17.56
N PHE A 202 -0.34 -12.80 -17.72
CA PHE A 202 -0.76 -14.19 -17.47
C PHE A 202 0.36 -15.19 -17.81
N LEU A 203 0.97 -15.81 -16.81
CA LEU A 203 1.92 -16.91 -17.01
C LEU A 203 1.11 -18.12 -17.51
N GLY A 204 0.94 -18.19 -18.82
CA GLY A 204 0.50 -19.39 -19.53
C GLY A 204 1.66 -20.39 -19.56
N ASP A 205 1.31 -21.62 -19.21
CA ASP A 205 2.05 -22.87 -19.36
C ASP A 205 3.35 -23.02 -18.54
N GLU A 206 3.30 -23.93 -17.56
CA GLU A 206 4.24 -25.05 -17.45
C GLU A 206 3.82 -25.96 -16.27
N ASN A 207 3.15 -27.07 -16.60
CA ASN A 207 3.44 -28.44 -16.13
C ASN A 207 2.25 -29.39 -16.35
N GLY A 208 1.84 -29.47 -17.60
CA GLY A 208 0.95 -30.51 -18.10
C GLY A 208 1.46 -31.05 -19.43
N GLU A 209 2.69 -31.58 -19.49
CA GLU A 209 3.08 -32.44 -20.62
C GLU A 209 3.62 -33.80 -20.16
N SER A 210 2.81 -34.79 -20.51
CA SER A 210 3.08 -36.21 -20.57
C SER A 210 4.12 -36.49 -21.64
N HIS A 211 5.30 -36.99 -21.25
CA HIS A 211 6.13 -37.80 -22.15
C HIS A 211 5.90 -39.28 -21.87
N GLY A 212 4.90 -39.83 -22.55
CA GLY A 212 4.91 -41.21 -22.98
C GLY A 212 5.27 -41.25 -24.46
N GLU A 213 6.48 -41.69 -24.79
CA GLU A 213 6.77 -42.28 -26.09
C GLU A 213 7.92 -43.28 -25.94
N GLY A 214 7.67 -44.51 -26.35
CA GLY A 214 8.67 -45.57 -26.43
C GLY A 214 9.52 -45.44 -27.69
N GLY A 215 10.74 -45.95 -27.61
CA GLY A 215 11.64 -46.10 -28.74
C GLY A 215 12.82 -47.00 -28.37
N GLU A 216 12.77 -48.25 -28.84
CA GLU A 216 13.88 -49.19 -28.89
C GLU A 216 15.08 -48.56 -29.62
N HIS A 217 16.31 -48.72 -29.12
CA HIS A 217 17.51 -48.87 -29.96
C HIS A 217 18.61 -49.64 -29.23
N SER A 218 19.19 -50.57 -29.96
CA SER A 218 20.27 -51.51 -29.64
C SER A 218 21.57 -50.87 -29.18
N HIS A 219 22.32 -51.56 -28.31
CA HIS A 219 23.60 -52.23 -28.64
C HIS A 219 24.05 -53.15 -27.51
#